data_AF-A6H630-F1
#
_entry.id   AF-A6H630-F1
#
_cell.length_a   1.000
_cell.length_b   1.000
_cell.length_c   1.000
_cell.angle_alpha   90.00
_cell.angle_beta   90.00
_cell.angle_gamma   90.00
#
_symmetry.space_group_name_H-M   'P 1'
#
loop_
_entity.id
_entity.type
_entity.pdbx_description
1 polymer ?
#
loop_
_entity_poly.entity_id
_entity_poly.type
_entity_poly.pdbx_seq_one_letter_code
_entity_poly.pdbx_strand_id
1 'polypeptide(L)'
;MAESPAFLSAKDEGSFAYLTIKDRTPQILTKVIDTLHRHKSEFFEKHGEEGIEAEKKAISLLSKLRNELQTDKPITPLVDKCVDTHIWNQYLEYQRSLLNEGDGEPRWFFSPWLFVECYMYRRIHEAIMQSPPIHDFDVFKESKEENFFESQGSIDALCSHLLQLKPVKGLREEQIQDEFFKLLQISLWGNKCDLSLSGGESSSQKANIINCLQDLKPFILINDTESLWALLSKLKKTVETPVVRVDIVLDNSGFELITDLVLADFLFSSELATEIHFHGKSIPWFVSDVTEHDFNWIVEHMKSSNLESMSTCGACWEAYARMGRWAYHDHAFWTLPHPYCVMPQVAPDLYAELQKAHLILFKGDLNYRKLMGDRKWKFTFPFHQALSGFHPAPLCSIRTLKCELQVGLQPGQAEQLTASDPHWLTTGRYGILQFDGPL
;
A
#
# COMPACT_ATOMS: atom_id res chain seq x y z
N MET A 1 -14.76 -0.78 -27.66
CA MET A 1 -14.26 -0.37 -26.33
C MET A 1 -13.87 1.09 -26.45
N ALA A 2 -14.26 1.95 -25.51
CA ALA A 2 -13.75 3.32 -25.49
C ALA A 2 -12.22 3.28 -25.37
N GLU A 3 -11.53 4.15 -26.10
CA GLU A 3 -10.08 4.28 -26.00
C GLU A 3 -9.70 4.60 -24.55
N SER A 4 -8.71 3.90 -24.01
CA SER A 4 -8.26 4.14 -22.63
C SER A 4 -7.65 5.54 -22.52
N PRO A 5 -7.96 6.32 -21.46
CA PRO A 5 -7.36 7.64 -21.29
C PRO A 5 -5.84 7.59 -21.20
N ALA A 6 -5.20 8.74 -21.44
CA ALA A 6 -3.77 8.90 -21.23
C ALA A 6 -3.37 8.61 -19.77
N PHE A 7 -2.14 8.15 -19.56
CA PHE A 7 -1.56 8.00 -18.23
C PHE A 7 -1.40 9.36 -17.53
N LEU A 8 -1.48 9.36 -16.20
CA LEU A 8 -0.87 10.40 -15.39
C LEU A 8 0.63 10.40 -15.63
N SER A 9 1.22 11.58 -15.76
CA SER A 9 2.65 11.77 -16.01
C SER A 9 3.03 13.17 -15.56
N ALA A 10 4.32 13.37 -15.32
CA ALA A 10 4.89 14.68 -14.99
C ALA A 10 5.07 15.59 -16.24
N LYS A 11 4.30 15.37 -17.32
CA LYS A 11 4.32 16.29 -18.49
C LYS A 11 3.61 17.60 -18.21
N ASP A 12 2.63 17.57 -17.31
CA ASP A 12 1.80 18.73 -16.96
C ASP A 12 2.37 19.37 -15.69
N GLU A 13 2.97 20.56 -15.81
CA GLU A 13 3.60 21.28 -14.70
C GLU A 13 2.62 21.64 -13.58
N GLY A 14 1.32 21.70 -13.87
CA GLY A 14 0.27 21.95 -12.88
C GLY A 14 -0.17 20.69 -12.12
N SER A 15 0.24 19.50 -12.57
CA SER A 15 -0.19 18.23 -11.99
C SER A 15 0.56 17.89 -10.71
N PHE A 16 -0.11 17.13 -9.85
CA PHE A 16 0.50 16.54 -8.67
C PHE A 16 1.60 15.52 -9.01
N ALA A 17 1.50 14.85 -10.17
CA ALA A 17 2.56 13.98 -10.68
C ALA A 17 3.86 14.76 -10.92
N TYR A 18 3.78 15.94 -11.55
CA TYR A 18 4.94 16.81 -11.74
C TYR A 18 5.54 17.27 -10.42
N LEU A 19 4.71 17.77 -9.49
CA LEU A 19 5.15 18.16 -8.15
C LEU A 19 5.87 17.00 -7.42
N THR A 20 5.33 15.79 -7.53
CA THR A 20 5.92 14.61 -6.90
C THR A 20 7.29 14.28 -7.50
N ILE A 21 7.39 14.17 -8.83
CA ILE A 21 8.65 13.85 -9.51
C ILE A 21 9.71 14.94 -9.32
N LYS A 22 9.30 16.22 -9.34
CA LYS A 22 10.20 17.35 -9.21
C LYS A 22 10.75 17.55 -7.80
N ASP A 23 9.88 17.49 -6.79
CA ASP A 23 10.23 17.93 -5.44
C ASP A 23 10.30 16.76 -4.44
N ARG A 24 9.30 15.87 -4.44
CA ARG A 24 9.20 14.79 -3.44
C ARG A 24 10.17 13.65 -3.70
N THR A 25 10.29 13.20 -4.95
CA THR A 25 11.17 12.08 -5.32
C THR A 25 12.65 12.38 -5.02
N PRO A 26 13.21 13.58 -5.32
CA PRO A 26 14.57 13.92 -4.90
C PRO A 26 14.75 14.02 -3.38
N GLN A 27 13.73 14.46 -2.64
CA GLN A 27 13.77 14.49 -1.17
C GLN A 27 13.87 13.07 -0.60
N ILE A 28 13.08 12.13 -1.12
CA ILE A 28 13.15 10.71 -0.72
C ILE A 28 14.55 10.14 -0.95
N LEU A 29 15.12 10.34 -2.16
CA LEU A 29 16.48 9.88 -2.46
C LEU A 29 17.53 10.52 -1.53
N THR A 30 17.35 11.78 -1.16
CA THR A 30 18.24 12.47 -0.23
C THR A 30 18.14 11.90 1.18
N LYS A 31 16.93 11.58 1.66
CA LYS A 31 16.72 10.89 2.95
C LYS A 31 17.34 9.49 2.94
N VAL A 32 17.23 8.73 1.85
CA VAL A 32 17.88 7.42 1.71
C VAL A 32 19.40 7.52 1.78
N ILE A 33 19.99 8.50 1.09
CA ILE A 33 21.44 8.75 1.15
C ILE A 33 21.87 9.12 2.58
N ASP A 34 21.10 9.97 3.27
CA ASP A 34 21.37 10.34 4.65
C ASP A 34 21.28 9.12 5.59
N THR A 35 20.28 8.25 5.41
CA THR A 35 20.16 7.00 6.18
C THR A 35 21.41 6.13 6.04
N LEU A 36 21.90 5.91 4.82
CA LEU A 36 23.14 5.14 4.60
C LEU A 36 24.34 5.79 5.31
N HIS A 37 24.46 7.11 5.22
CA HIS A 37 25.56 7.85 5.85
C HIS A 37 25.52 7.76 7.38
N ARG A 38 24.33 7.79 7.99
CA ARG A 38 24.14 7.62 9.44
C ARG A 38 24.46 6.20 9.92
N HIS A 39 24.23 5.18 9.09
CA HIS A 39 24.52 3.77 9.41
C HIS A 39 25.98 3.36 9.16
N LYS A 40 26.86 4.28 8.73
CA LYS A 40 28.28 4.00 8.48
C LYS A 40 28.99 3.30 9.65
N SER A 41 28.76 3.74 10.89
CA SER A 41 29.37 3.14 12.08
C SER A 41 28.88 1.71 12.31
N GLU A 42 27.58 1.45 12.08
CA GLU A 42 26.99 0.12 12.18
C GLU A 42 27.53 -0.82 11.10
N PHE A 43 27.66 -0.34 9.86
CA PHE A 43 28.27 -1.12 8.78
C PHE A 43 29.73 -1.46 9.06
N PHE A 44 30.49 -0.54 9.67
CA PHE A 44 31.85 -0.81 10.10
C PHE A 44 31.91 -1.84 11.22
N GLU A 45 31.01 -1.76 12.21
CA GLU A 45 30.95 -2.73 13.31
C GLU A 45 30.59 -4.14 12.82
N LYS A 46 29.64 -4.25 11.89
CA LYS A 46 29.18 -5.54 11.34
C LYS A 46 30.10 -6.15 10.28
N HIS A 47 30.70 -5.31 9.43
CA HIS A 47 31.38 -5.77 8.21
C HIS A 47 32.79 -5.16 8.01
N GLY A 48 33.29 -4.37 8.96
CA GLY A 48 34.60 -3.71 8.85
C GLY A 48 34.68 -2.71 7.70
N GLU A 49 35.88 -2.55 7.14
CA GLU A 49 36.13 -1.63 6.02
C GLU A 49 35.31 -1.98 4.76
N GLU A 50 35.01 -3.26 4.53
CA GLU A 50 34.17 -3.69 3.39
C GLU A 50 32.76 -3.11 3.49
N GLY A 51 32.21 -2.99 4.70
CA GLY A 51 30.92 -2.34 4.95
C GLY A 51 30.95 -0.84 4.60
N ILE A 52 32.02 -0.14 4.97
CA ILE A 52 32.20 1.29 4.65
C ILE A 52 32.34 1.49 3.13
N GLU A 53 33.12 0.66 2.44
CA GLU A 53 33.29 0.79 0.99
C GLU A 53 31.99 0.47 0.23
N ALA A 54 31.21 -0.49 0.72
CA ALA A 54 29.88 -0.79 0.18
C ALA A 54 28.88 0.37 0.40
N GLU A 55 28.89 0.99 1.58
CA GLU A 55 28.09 2.19 1.88
C GLU A 55 28.42 3.34 0.91
N LYS A 56 29.71 3.67 0.74
CA LYS A 56 30.14 4.69 -0.23
C LYS A 56 29.70 4.37 -1.65
N LYS A 57 29.78 3.10 -2.06
CA LYS A 57 29.33 2.64 -3.38
C LYS A 57 27.83 2.86 -3.56
N ALA A 58 27.02 2.44 -2.59
CA ALA A 58 25.57 2.63 -2.61
C ALA A 58 25.20 4.12 -2.70
N ILE A 59 25.83 4.96 -1.87
CA ILE A 59 25.64 6.43 -1.90
C ILE A 59 26.01 7.02 -3.27
N SER A 60 27.11 6.58 -3.88
CA SER A 60 27.51 7.03 -5.21
C SER A 60 26.46 6.67 -6.28
N LEU A 61 25.91 5.45 -6.25
CA LEU A 61 24.89 5.00 -7.19
C LEU A 61 23.57 5.76 -7.00
N LEU A 62 23.15 6.00 -5.76
CA LEU A 62 21.96 6.78 -5.43
C LEU A 62 22.11 8.27 -5.78
N SER A 63 23.30 8.83 -5.59
CA SER A 63 23.61 10.20 -6.01
C SER A 63 23.53 10.34 -7.53
N LYS A 64 24.01 9.33 -8.28
CA LYS A 64 23.85 9.25 -9.73
C LYS A 64 22.37 9.17 -10.13
N LEU A 65 21.59 8.31 -9.48
CA LEU A 65 20.14 8.19 -9.70
C LEU A 65 19.40 9.51 -9.45
N ARG A 66 19.73 10.21 -8.35
CA ARG A 66 19.15 11.52 -8.04
C ARG A 66 19.47 12.55 -9.12
N ASN A 67 20.72 12.56 -9.61
CA ASN A 67 21.09 13.45 -10.71
C ASN A 67 20.35 13.07 -12.01
N GLU A 68 20.25 11.78 -12.34
CA GLU A 68 19.48 11.30 -13.51
C GLU A 68 18.03 11.81 -13.48
N LEU A 69 17.37 11.70 -12.32
CA LEU A 69 16.03 12.23 -12.06
C LEU A 69 15.96 13.75 -12.24
N GLN A 70 16.81 14.50 -11.53
CA GLN A 70 16.77 15.96 -11.52
C GLN A 70 17.09 16.61 -12.87
N THR A 71 17.87 15.93 -13.72
CA THR A 71 18.22 16.42 -15.07
C THR A 71 17.43 15.73 -16.18
N ASP A 72 16.31 15.07 -15.85
CA ASP A 72 15.41 14.37 -16.79
C ASP A 72 16.14 13.44 -17.79
N LYS A 73 17.13 12.67 -17.30
CA LYS A 73 17.85 11.72 -18.15
C LYS A 73 16.92 10.57 -18.59
N PRO A 74 17.19 9.96 -19.75
CA PRO A 74 16.50 8.75 -20.17
C PRO A 74 16.57 7.64 -19.12
N ILE A 75 15.49 6.88 -19.00
CA ILE A 75 15.43 5.66 -18.19
C ILE A 75 16.36 4.61 -18.78
N THR A 76 17.21 4.02 -17.94
CA THR A 76 18.20 3.03 -18.37
C THR A 76 17.82 1.61 -17.93
N PRO A 77 18.21 0.56 -18.68
CA PRO A 77 17.99 -0.81 -18.27
C PRO A 77 18.61 -1.10 -16.89
N LEU A 78 17.95 -1.93 -16.10
CA LEU A 78 18.50 -2.50 -14.87
C LEU A 78 19.59 -3.51 -15.22
N VAL A 79 20.63 -3.59 -14.39
CA VAL A 79 21.84 -4.38 -14.64
C VAL A 79 22.22 -5.35 -13.51
N ASP A 80 21.47 -5.35 -12.40
CA ASP A 80 21.66 -6.33 -11.33
C ASP A 80 21.17 -7.74 -11.72
N LYS A 81 21.25 -8.67 -10.77
CA LYS A 81 20.92 -10.09 -10.99
C LYS A 81 19.69 -10.55 -10.22
N CYS A 82 18.85 -9.63 -9.71
CA CYS A 82 17.60 -10.01 -9.07
C CYS A 82 16.64 -10.66 -10.06
N VAL A 83 15.74 -11.50 -9.54
CA VAL A 83 14.81 -12.34 -10.30
C VAL A 83 13.91 -11.56 -11.26
N ASP A 84 13.56 -10.32 -10.92
CA ASP A 84 12.66 -9.47 -11.67
C ASP A 84 13.34 -8.61 -12.75
N THR A 85 14.68 -8.59 -12.80
CA THR A 85 15.46 -7.69 -13.67
C THR A 85 15.06 -7.81 -15.14
N HIS A 86 14.86 -9.05 -15.61
CA HIS A 86 14.45 -9.30 -16.99
C HIS A 86 13.05 -8.74 -17.29
N ILE A 87 12.10 -8.93 -16.37
CA ILE A 87 10.71 -8.47 -16.53
C ILE A 87 10.65 -6.94 -16.54
N TRP A 88 11.44 -6.28 -15.69
CA TRP A 88 11.59 -4.82 -15.69
C TRP A 88 12.13 -4.29 -17.01
N ASN A 89 13.18 -4.90 -17.54
CA ASN A 89 13.77 -4.49 -18.81
C ASN A 89 12.81 -4.74 -19.99
N GLN A 90 12.05 -5.83 -19.97
CA GLN A 90 10.96 -6.04 -20.94
C GLN A 90 9.88 -4.95 -20.84
N TYR A 91 9.51 -4.53 -19.64
CA TYR A 91 8.54 -3.44 -19.46
C TYR A 91 9.09 -2.09 -19.95
N LEU A 92 10.39 -1.83 -19.77
CA LEU A 92 11.04 -0.65 -20.34
C LEU A 92 10.97 -0.66 -21.88
N GLU A 93 11.23 -1.80 -22.53
CA GLU A 93 11.06 -1.91 -24.00
C GLU A 93 9.61 -1.72 -24.43
N TYR A 94 8.66 -2.25 -23.66
CA TYR A 94 7.24 -1.98 -23.89
C TYR A 94 6.93 -0.48 -23.78
N GLN A 95 7.44 0.21 -22.75
CA GLN A 95 7.26 1.66 -22.60
C GLN A 95 7.87 2.44 -23.76
N ARG A 96 9.04 2.03 -24.28
CA ARG A 96 9.61 2.59 -25.51
C ARG A 96 8.68 2.40 -26.71
N SER A 97 8.07 1.22 -26.85
CA SER A 97 7.16 0.92 -27.97
C SER A 97 5.86 1.76 -27.98
N LEU A 98 5.52 2.39 -26.84
CA LEU A 98 4.37 3.29 -26.73
C LEU A 98 4.67 4.73 -27.19
N LEU A 99 5.94 5.06 -27.45
CA LEU A 99 6.38 6.39 -27.84
C LEU A 99 6.29 6.59 -29.36
N ASN A 100 5.93 7.80 -29.79
CA ASN A 100 6.02 8.19 -31.19
C ASN A 100 7.46 8.62 -31.54
N GLU A 101 7.80 8.66 -32.84
CA GLU A 101 9.16 9.03 -33.30
C GLU A 101 9.69 10.36 -32.74
N GLY A 102 8.81 11.32 -32.41
CA GLY A 102 9.17 12.61 -31.84
C GLY A 102 9.29 12.66 -30.31
N ASP A 103 8.86 11.61 -29.61
CA ASP A 103 8.82 11.60 -28.13
C ASP A 103 10.18 11.30 -27.50
N GLY A 104 11.12 10.74 -28.26
CA GLY A 104 12.46 10.35 -27.81
C GLY A 104 12.44 9.09 -26.96
N GLU A 105 13.27 9.04 -25.92
CA GLU A 105 13.34 7.92 -24.98
C GLU A 105 12.45 8.14 -23.74
N PRO A 106 12.00 7.06 -23.07
CA PRO A 106 11.35 7.14 -21.77
C PRO A 106 12.23 7.91 -20.79
N ARG A 107 11.66 8.86 -20.05
CA ARG A 107 12.37 9.75 -19.11
C ARG A 107 11.44 10.22 -18.00
N TRP A 108 12.01 10.73 -16.93
CA TRP A 108 11.34 11.01 -15.65
C TRP A 108 10.11 11.93 -15.77
N PHE A 109 10.21 13.00 -16.57
CA PHE A 109 9.14 13.99 -16.72
C PHE A 109 8.18 13.69 -17.88
N PHE A 110 8.41 12.61 -18.63
CA PHE A 110 7.60 12.27 -19.81
C PHE A 110 6.83 10.96 -19.66
N SER A 111 7.45 9.94 -19.09
CA SER A 111 6.86 8.61 -18.98
C SER A 111 5.71 8.56 -17.97
N PRO A 112 4.87 7.50 -18.00
CA PRO A 112 3.79 7.32 -17.02
C PRO A 112 4.30 7.43 -15.58
N TRP A 113 3.58 8.16 -14.73
CA TRP A 113 3.98 8.45 -13.35
C TRP A 113 4.17 7.16 -12.53
N LEU A 114 3.21 6.24 -12.59
CA LEU A 114 3.34 4.91 -11.97
C LEU A 114 4.65 4.21 -12.35
N PHE A 115 5.03 4.23 -13.63
CA PHE A 115 6.24 3.56 -14.10
C PHE A 115 7.50 4.19 -13.52
N VAL A 116 7.66 5.51 -13.63
CA VAL A 116 8.89 6.20 -13.18
C VAL A 116 9.05 6.17 -11.66
N GLU A 117 7.95 6.23 -10.93
CA GLU A 117 7.97 6.13 -9.47
C GLU A 117 8.34 4.73 -9.01
N CYS A 118 7.75 3.69 -9.60
CA CYS A 118 8.15 2.30 -9.34
C CYS A 118 9.62 2.06 -9.73
N TYR A 119 10.07 2.59 -10.89
CA TYR A 119 11.45 2.45 -11.35
C TYR A 119 12.45 3.09 -10.37
N MET A 120 12.08 4.22 -9.75
CA MET A 120 12.90 4.87 -8.73
C MET A 120 13.20 3.93 -7.55
N TYR A 121 12.18 3.31 -6.96
CA TYR A 121 12.37 2.36 -5.85
C TYR A 121 13.13 1.11 -6.29
N ARG A 122 12.90 0.60 -7.51
CA ARG A 122 13.67 -0.53 -8.03
C ARG A 122 15.15 -0.20 -8.27
N ARG A 123 15.47 1.05 -8.67
CA ARG A 123 16.85 1.55 -8.80
C ARG A 123 17.50 1.80 -7.43
N ILE A 124 16.75 2.19 -6.40
CA ILE A 124 17.24 2.21 -5.02
C ILE A 124 17.65 0.79 -4.62
N HIS A 125 16.75 -0.18 -4.80
CA HIS A 125 17.04 -1.58 -4.45
C HIS A 125 18.21 -2.15 -5.27
N GLU A 126 18.31 -1.82 -6.57
CA GLU A 126 19.47 -2.15 -7.40
C GLU A 126 20.78 -1.63 -6.79
N ALA A 127 20.82 -0.37 -6.32
CA ALA A 127 22.02 0.22 -5.74
C ALA A 127 22.48 -0.51 -4.48
N ILE A 128 21.54 -0.96 -3.64
CA ILE A 128 21.81 -1.77 -2.44
C ILE A 128 22.31 -3.16 -2.82
N MET A 129 21.62 -3.84 -3.75
CA MET A 129 22.00 -5.18 -4.23
C MET A 129 23.39 -5.20 -4.91
N GLN A 130 23.78 -4.10 -5.56
CA GLN A 130 25.11 -3.95 -6.14
C GLN A 130 26.20 -3.65 -5.10
N SER A 131 25.86 -3.48 -3.82
CA SER A 131 26.79 -3.05 -2.76
C SER A 131 26.89 -4.10 -1.64
N PRO A 132 27.34 -5.34 -1.91
CA PRO A 132 27.66 -6.27 -0.83
C PRO A 132 28.83 -5.72 0.02
N PRO A 133 28.85 -5.94 1.34
CA PRO A 133 28.00 -6.88 2.08
C PRO A 133 26.64 -6.34 2.54
N ILE A 134 26.29 -5.07 2.32
CA ILE A 134 25.06 -4.42 2.82
C ILE A 134 23.81 -4.66 1.94
N HIS A 135 23.80 -5.74 1.17
CA HIS A 135 22.79 -6.02 0.14
C HIS A 135 21.40 -6.41 0.70
N ASP A 136 21.32 -6.73 1.98
CA ASP A 136 20.09 -7.01 2.73
C ASP A 136 19.55 -5.78 3.49
N PHE A 137 20.22 -4.62 3.36
CA PHE A 137 19.84 -3.41 4.09
C PHE A 137 18.55 -2.79 3.54
N ASP A 138 17.55 -2.68 4.41
CA ASP A 138 16.35 -1.91 4.13
C ASP A 138 16.53 -0.44 4.56
N VAL A 139 16.73 0.42 3.56
CA VAL A 139 16.93 1.87 3.73
C VAL A 139 15.74 2.62 4.35
N PHE A 140 14.59 1.98 4.49
CA PHE A 140 13.39 2.55 5.08
C PHE A 140 13.02 1.93 6.43
N LYS A 141 13.70 0.87 6.86
CA LYS A 141 13.42 0.15 8.11
C LYS A 141 13.27 1.06 9.33
N GLU A 142 14.25 1.95 9.55
CA GLU A 142 14.23 2.91 10.66
C GLU A 142 12.93 3.74 10.70
N SER A 143 12.50 4.25 9.53
CA SER A 143 11.28 5.06 9.43
C SER A 143 10.00 4.24 9.68
N LYS A 144 10.01 2.94 9.36
CA LYS A 144 8.88 2.02 9.58
C LYS A 144 8.77 1.63 11.05
N GLU A 145 9.89 1.31 11.69
CA GLU A 145 9.95 0.99 13.12
C GLU A 145 9.61 2.22 13.98
N GLU A 146 10.09 3.41 13.61
CA GLU A 146 9.75 4.68 14.28
C GLU A 146 8.23 4.90 14.28
N ASN A 147 7.55 4.69 13.14
CA ASN A 147 6.09 4.82 13.07
C ASN A 147 5.36 3.89 14.07
N PHE A 148 5.85 2.66 14.26
CA PHE A 148 5.30 1.72 15.24
C PHE A 148 5.53 2.19 16.69
N PHE A 149 6.74 2.66 17.02
CA PHE A 149 7.06 3.12 18.37
C PHE A 149 6.38 4.43 18.75
N GLU A 150 6.18 5.34 17.80
CA GLU A 150 5.46 6.59 18.04
C GLU A 150 3.94 6.38 18.19
N SER A 151 3.41 5.24 17.73
CA SER A 151 1.97 4.93 17.72
C SER A 151 1.52 3.99 18.86
N GLN A 152 2.38 3.67 19.82
CA GLN A 152 2.12 2.66 20.87
C GLN A 152 0.80 2.87 21.63
N GLY A 153 0.49 4.11 22.02
CA GLY A 153 -0.75 4.41 22.75
C GLY A 153 -2.02 4.15 21.93
N SER A 154 -1.97 4.43 20.63
CA SER A 154 -3.08 4.15 19.71
C SER A 154 -3.20 2.65 19.40
N ILE A 155 -2.06 1.94 19.32
CA ILE A 155 -2.01 0.49 19.14
C ILE A 155 -2.64 -0.21 20.35
N ASP A 156 -2.23 0.14 21.56
CA ASP A 156 -2.77 -0.41 22.81
C ASP A 156 -4.28 -0.17 22.95
N ALA A 157 -4.74 1.04 22.61
CA ALA A 157 -6.18 1.35 22.61
C ALA A 157 -6.97 0.49 21.61
N LEU A 158 -6.42 0.27 20.41
CA LEU A 158 -7.07 -0.54 19.37
C LEU A 158 -7.08 -2.03 19.72
N CYS A 159 -5.97 -2.56 20.25
CA CYS A 159 -5.89 -3.93 20.76
C CYS A 159 -6.84 -4.13 21.93
N SER A 160 -6.90 -3.19 22.87
CA SER A 160 -7.84 -3.23 23.99
C SER A 160 -9.30 -3.27 23.51
N HIS A 161 -9.64 -2.46 22.50
CA HIS A 161 -10.97 -2.48 21.87
C HIS A 161 -11.28 -3.85 21.25
N LEU A 162 -10.36 -4.40 20.45
CA LEU A 162 -10.51 -5.72 19.83
C LEU A 162 -10.71 -6.82 20.87
N LEU A 163 -9.96 -6.81 21.98
CA LEU A 163 -10.08 -7.80 23.04
C LEU A 163 -11.42 -7.69 23.79
N GLN A 164 -11.96 -6.47 23.98
CA GLN A 164 -13.28 -6.27 24.58
C GLN A 164 -14.42 -6.87 23.74
N LEU A 165 -14.23 -7.00 22.41
CA LEU A 165 -15.20 -7.65 21.53
C LEU A 165 -15.18 -9.20 21.65
N LYS A 166 -14.17 -9.78 22.30
CA LYS A 166 -14.03 -11.24 22.48
C LYS A 166 -14.60 -11.66 23.86
N PRO A 167 -15.50 -12.66 23.96
CA PRO A 167 -15.97 -13.54 22.89
C PRO A 167 -17.11 -12.94 22.05
N VAL A 168 -16.94 -12.95 20.73
CA VAL A 168 -17.90 -12.39 19.75
C VAL A 168 -19.27 -13.08 19.79
N LYS A 169 -19.35 -14.32 20.30
CA LYS A 169 -20.60 -15.11 20.40
C LYS A 169 -21.72 -14.43 21.21
N GLY A 170 -21.39 -13.45 22.04
CA GLY A 170 -22.39 -12.66 22.79
C GLY A 170 -23.02 -11.50 22.01
N LEU A 171 -22.49 -11.14 20.84
CA LEU A 171 -22.93 -9.99 20.07
C LEU A 171 -24.08 -10.35 19.12
N ARG A 172 -25.06 -9.45 19.00
CA ARG A 172 -26.10 -9.55 17.96
C ARG A 172 -25.50 -9.28 16.58
N GLU A 173 -26.15 -9.78 15.54
CA GLU A 173 -25.71 -9.56 14.15
C GLU A 173 -25.53 -8.07 13.81
N GLU A 174 -26.47 -7.20 14.23
CA GLU A 174 -26.36 -5.74 14.09
C GLU A 174 -25.12 -5.16 14.78
N GLN A 175 -24.74 -5.68 15.96
CA GLN A 175 -23.56 -5.21 16.68
C GLN A 175 -22.26 -5.65 15.97
N ILE A 176 -22.25 -6.85 15.39
CA ILE A 176 -21.13 -7.33 14.58
C ILE A 176 -21.00 -6.47 13.32
N GLN A 177 -22.11 -6.10 12.69
CA GLN A 177 -22.13 -5.18 11.54
C GLN A 177 -21.55 -3.82 11.89
N ASP A 178 -22.01 -3.21 12.99
CA ASP A 178 -21.52 -1.91 13.44
C ASP A 178 -20.01 -1.92 13.74
N GLU A 179 -19.52 -2.96 14.42
CA GLU A 179 -18.09 -3.12 14.69
C GLU A 179 -17.28 -3.40 13.42
N PHE A 180 -17.82 -4.18 12.47
CA PHE A 180 -17.20 -4.39 11.17
C PHE A 180 -17.00 -3.06 10.43
N PHE A 181 -18.04 -2.23 10.36
CA PHE A 181 -17.96 -0.91 9.73
C PHE A 181 -17.00 0.02 10.43
N LYS A 182 -16.93 -0.06 11.76
CA LYS A 182 -15.98 0.71 12.57
C LYS A 182 -14.54 0.32 12.24
N LEU A 183 -14.23 -0.97 12.24
CA LEU A 183 -12.87 -1.46 11.96
C LEU A 183 -12.44 -1.21 10.51
N LEU A 184 -13.36 -1.28 9.54
CA LEU A 184 -13.08 -0.86 8.16
C LEU A 184 -12.71 0.62 8.06
N GLN A 185 -13.41 1.50 8.79
CA GLN A 185 -13.06 2.92 8.83
C GLN A 185 -11.73 3.17 9.55
N ILE A 186 -11.41 2.39 10.58
CA ILE A 186 -10.10 2.46 11.24
C ILE A 186 -8.99 2.05 10.26
N SER A 187 -9.18 0.95 9.52
CA SER A 187 -8.27 0.50 8.46
C SER A 187 -8.10 1.54 7.34
N LEU A 188 -9.17 2.24 6.96
CA LEU A 188 -9.12 3.36 6.01
C LEU A 188 -8.27 4.53 6.52
N TRP A 189 -8.43 4.90 7.78
CA TRP A 189 -7.81 6.10 8.35
C TRP A 189 -6.49 5.87 9.06
N GLY A 190 -5.96 4.64 9.06
CA GLY A 190 -4.71 4.26 9.74
C GLY A 190 -3.48 5.09 9.35
N ASN A 191 -3.51 5.76 8.19
CA ASN A 191 -2.44 6.66 7.74
C ASN A 191 -2.65 8.14 8.05
N LYS A 192 -3.82 8.55 8.56
CA LYS A 192 -4.25 9.96 8.51
C LYS A 192 -4.32 10.65 9.86
N CYS A 193 -4.54 9.94 10.95
CA CYS A 193 -5.01 10.53 12.20
C CYS A 193 -4.06 11.51 12.92
N ASP A 194 -2.90 11.83 12.37
CA ASP A 194 -2.08 12.98 12.83
C ASP A 194 -2.13 14.20 11.89
N LEU A 195 -2.40 14.03 10.59
CA LEU A 195 -2.28 15.12 9.60
C LEU A 195 -3.33 16.23 9.78
N SER A 196 -4.49 15.94 10.39
CA SER A 196 -5.50 16.96 10.69
C SER A 196 -5.18 17.81 11.91
N LEU A 197 -4.20 17.42 12.74
CA LEU A 197 -3.85 18.13 13.97
C LEU A 197 -2.40 18.68 13.97
N SER A 198 -1.48 18.09 13.19
CA SER A 198 -0.05 18.41 13.25
C SER A 198 0.50 19.29 12.13
N GLY A 199 -0.32 19.73 11.17
CA GLY A 199 0.16 20.62 10.10
C GLY A 199 1.21 20.00 9.18
N GLY A 200 1.33 18.66 9.13
CA GLY A 200 2.13 17.95 8.13
C GLY A 200 3.54 17.52 8.55
N GLU A 201 3.91 17.59 9.84
CA GLU A 201 5.29 17.28 10.27
C GLU A 201 5.52 15.87 10.86
N SER A 202 4.49 15.10 11.21
CA SER A 202 4.65 13.72 11.72
C SER A 202 3.60 12.74 11.19
N SER A 203 4.02 11.50 10.88
CA SER A 203 3.14 10.40 10.42
C SER A 203 2.68 9.47 11.55
N SER A 204 3.01 9.81 12.81
CA SER A 204 2.72 9.02 14.02
C SER A 204 1.29 9.17 14.51
N GLN A 205 0.63 8.08 14.92
CA GLN A 205 -0.74 8.16 15.42
C GLN A 205 -0.79 8.50 16.93
N LYS A 206 -0.95 9.78 17.29
CA LYS A 206 -1.02 10.21 18.71
C LYS A 206 -2.43 10.21 19.30
N ALA A 207 -3.47 10.33 18.47
CA ALA A 207 -4.86 10.35 18.90
C ALA A 207 -5.53 8.96 18.75
N ASN A 208 -6.36 8.58 19.73
CA ASN A 208 -7.16 7.36 19.65
C ASN A 208 -8.18 7.45 18.50
N ILE A 209 -7.91 6.72 17.42
CA ILE A 209 -8.69 6.73 16.17
C ILE A 209 -10.17 6.46 16.38
N ILE A 210 -10.50 5.60 17.35
CA ILE A 210 -11.88 5.15 17.61
C ILE A 210 -12.76 6.36 17.94
N ASN A 211 -12.21 7.34 18.66
CA ASN A 211 -12.93 8.55 19.06
C ASN A 211 -13.12 9.55 17.92
N CYS A 212 -12.26 9.50 16.90
CA CYS A 212 -12.28 10.44 15.78
C CYS A 212 -13.13 9.98 14.59
N LEU A 213 -13.63 8.73 14.59
CA LEU A 213 -14.33 8.17 13.43
C LEU A 213 -15.59 8.96 13.04
N GLN A 214 -16.34 9.46 14.03
CA GLN A 214 -17.55 10.27 13.75
C GLN A 214 -17.20 11.56 13.00
N ASP A 215 -16.10 12.21 13.36
CA ASP A 215 -15.63 13.44 12.71
C ASP A 215 -15.03 13.17 11.33
N LEU A 216 -14.53 11.94 11.10
CA LEU A 216 -13.95 11.52 9.84
C LEU A 216 -14.99 11.01 8.82
N LYS A 217 -16.16 10.58 9.28
CA LYS A 217 -17.23 10.01 8.43
C LYS A 217 -17.65 10.92 7.26
N PRO A 218 -17.78 12.25 7.40
CA PRO A 218 -18.10 13.14 6.27
C PRO A 218 -17.06 13.18 5.16
N PHE A 219 -15.83 12.71 5.42
CA PHE A 219 -14.74 12.69 4.45
C PHE A 219 -14.66 11.37 3.65
N ILE A 220 -15.60 10.44 3.86
CA ILE A 220 -15.73 9.23 3.05
C ILE A 220 -16.61 9.54 1.83
N LEU A 221 -16.01 9.60 0.64
CA LEU A 221 -16.68 10.04 -0.59
C LEU A 221 -17.52 8.93 -1.25
N ILE A 222 -17.07 7.69 -1.12
CA ILE A 222 -17.74 6.47 -1.59
C ILE A 222 -17.67 5.48 -0.45
N ASN A 223 -18.81 4.92 -0.05
CA ASN A 223 -18.90 4.04 1.10
C ASN A 223 -19.74 2.80 0.80
N ASP A 224 -19.09 1.76 0.28
CA ASP A 224 -19.71 0.48 -0.07
C ASP A 224 -19.58 -0.55 1.06
N THR A 225 -19.46 -0.12 2.32
CA THR A 225 -19.35 -1.03 3.48
C THR A 225 -20.53 -2.00 3.58
N GLU A 226 -21.74 -1.54 3.23
CA GLU A 226 -22.94 -2.37 3.19
C GLU A 226 -22.80 -3.55 2.20
N SER A 227 -22.17 -3.32 1.06
CA SER A 227 -21.88 -4.37 0.06
C SER A 227 -20.93 -5.43 0.63
N LEU A 228 -19.91 -5.01 1.38
CA LEU A 228 -18.98 -5.93 2.05
C LEU A 228 -19.68 -6.77 3.11
N TRP A 229 -20.54 -6.14 3.92
CA TRP A 229 -21.30 -6.83 4.95
C TRP A 229 -22.28 -7.84 4.34
N ALA A 230 -23.02 -7.43 3.31
CA ALA A 230 -23.96 -8.31 2.61
C ALA A 230 -23.25 -9.55 2.06
N LEU A 231 -22.08 -9.37 1.45
CA LEU A 231 -21.26 -10.47 0.92
C LEU A 231 -20.80 -11.43 2.04
N LEU A 232 -20.13 -10.93 3.08
CA LEU A 232 -19.54 -11.77 4.13
C LEU A 232 -20.61 -12.41 5.03
N SER A 233 -21.69 -11.69 5.37
CA SER A 233 -22.81 -12.25 6.15
C SER A 233 -23.53 -13.36 5.38
N LYS A 234 -23.72 -13.19 4.06
CA LYS A 234 -24.26 -14.24 3.18
C LYS A 234 -23.36 -15.47 3.16
N LEU A 235 -22.06 -15.30 2.91
CA LEU A 235 -21.09 -16.41 2.89
C LEU A 235 -21.05 -17.16 4.21
N LYS A 236 -21.04 -16.45 5.35
CA LYS A 236 -21.10 -17.05 6.69
C LYS A 236 -22.33 -17.94 6.90
N LYS A 237 -23.47 -17.59 6.29
CA LYS A 237 -24.75 -18.32 6.41
C LYS A 237 -24.88 -19.47 5.41
N THR A 238 -24.03 -19.53 4.38
CA THR A 238 -24.08 -20.54 3.33
C THR A 238 -23.34 -21.81 3.74
N VAL A 239 -24.10 -22.90 3.99
CA VAL A 239 -23.56 -24.20 4.43
C VAL A 239 -22.57 -24.81 3.41
N GLU A 240 -22.74 -24.52 2.13
CA GLU A 240 -21.91 -25.06 1.03
C GLU A 240 -20.52 -24.40 0.94
N THR A 241 -20.28 -23.30 1.66
CA THR A 241 -19.02 -22.56 1.64
C THR A 241 -18.29 -22.72 2.99
N PRO A 242 -17.67 -23.88 3.26
CA PRO A 242 -17.04 -24.14 4.55
C PRO A 242 -15.79 -23.27 4.80
N VAL A 243 -15.23 -22.69 3.74
CA VAL A 243 -14.05 -21.82 3.78
C VAL A 243 -14.42 -20.48 3.18
N VAL A 244 -14.27 -19.41 3.96
CA VAL A 244 -14.40 -18.03 3.51
C VAL A 244 -13.02 -17.37 3.62
N ARG A 245 -12.38 -17.21 2.46
CA ARG A 245 -11.06 -16.61 2.33
C ARG A 245 -11.16 -15.11 2.05
N VAL A 246 -10.50 -14.29 2.86
CA VAL A 246 -10.34 -12.85 2.63
C VAL A 246 -8.87 -12.55 2.39
N ASP A 247 -8.56 -11.91 1.26
CA ASP A 247 -7.21 -11.46 0.94
C ASP A 247 -7.08 -9.97 1.27
N ILE A 248 -5.94 -9.55 1.80
CA ILE A 248 -5.61 -8.15 2.09
C ILE A 248 -4.30 -7.82 1.39
N VAL A 249 -4.38 -7.02 0.33
CA VAL A 249 -3.20 -6.47 -0.36
C VAL A 249 -2.78 -5.20 0.35
N LEU A 250 -1.66 -5.30 1.06
CA LEU A 250 -1.20 -4.32 2.05
C LEU A 250 -0.60 -3.07 1.40
N ASP A 251 -0.67 -1.97 2.15
CA ASP A 251 0.00 -0.69 1.88
C ASP A 251 1.12 -0.52 2.91
N ASN A 252 0.98 0.37 3.89
CA ASN A 252 2.06 0.72 4.82
C ASN A 252 2.14 -0.20 6.05
N SER A 253 3.37 -0.28 6.56
CA SER A 253 3.73 -0.83 7.87
C SER A 253 3.31 0.11 9.01
N GLY A 254 3.83 -0.13 10.22
CA GLY A 254 3.52 0.69 11.39
C GLY A 254 2.05 0.58 11.80
N PHE A 255 1.43 1.72 12.12
CA PHE A 255 0.04 1.74 12.61
C PHE A 255 -0.97 1.23 11.57
N GLU A 256 -0.79 1.51 10.28
CA GLU A 256 -1.71 1.02 9.25
C GLU A 256 -1.75 -0.51 9.22
N LEU A 257 -0.60 -1.19 9.24
CA LEU A 257 -0.58 -2.64 9.31
C LEU A 257 -1.31 -3.15 10.56
N ILE A 258 -1.11 -2.52 11.73
CA ILE A 258 -1.85 -2.89 12.95
C ILE A 258 -3.37 -2.80 12.75
N THR A 259 -3.87 -1.76 12.08
CA THR A 259 -5.31 -1.64 11.79
C THR A 259 -5.83 -2.79 10.91
N ASP A 260 -5.01 -3.25 9.95
CA ASP A 260 -5.35 -4.36 9.07
C ASP A 260 -5.30 -5.72 9.78
N LEU A 261 -4.33 -5.93 10.67
CA LEU A 261 -4.25 -7.12 11.52
C LEU A 261 -5.44 -7.17 12.50
N VAL A 262 -5.83 -6.03 13.07
CA VAL A 262 -7.01 -5.95 13.94
C VAL A 262 -8.30 -6.25 13.17
N LEU A 263 -8.46 -5.71 11.95
CA LEU A 263 -9.58 -6.04 11.08
C LEU A 263 -9.61 -7.54 10.75
N ALA A 264 -8.46 -8.12 10.36
CA ALA A 264 -8.33 -9.54 10.07
C ALA A 264 -8.69 -10.42 11.28
N ASP A 265 -8.29 -10.01 12.48
CA ASP A 265 -8.59 -10.76 13.70
C ASP A 265 -10.09 -10.71 14.00
N PHE A 266 -10.70 -9.54 13.86
CA PHE A 266 -12.14 -9.41 13.99
C PHE A 266 -12.90 -10.26 12.96
N LEU A 267 -12.49 -10.24 11.68
CA LEU A 267 -13.10 -11.07 10.63
C LEU A 267 -13.06 -12.56 10.97
N PHE A 268 -11.92 -13.02 11.48
CA PHE A 268 -11.74 -14.40 11.91
C PHE A 268 -12.56 -14.73 13.16
N SER A 269 -12.47 -13.89 14.19
CA SER A 269 -13.13 -14.09 15.48
C SER A 269 -14.66 -13.96 15.42
N SER A 270 -15.18 -13.23 14.44
CA SER A 270 -16.61 -13.10 14.15
C SER A 270 -17.14 -14.14 13.16
N GLU A 271 -16.28 -15.07 12.70
CA GLU A 271 -16.60 -16.10 11.70
C GLU A 271 -17.08 -15.51 10.36
N LEU A 272 -16.74 -14.26 10.06
CA LEU A 272 -16.96 -13.64 8.75
C LEU A 272 -15.92 -14.11 7.72
N ALA A 273 -14.76 -14.55 8.20
CA ALA A 273 -13.74 -15.23 7.41
C ALA A 273 -13.24 -16.44 8.19
N THR A 274 -12.83 -17.49 7.47
CA THR A 274 -12.17 -18.66 8.05
C THR A 274 -10.66 -18.63 7.83
N GLU A 275 -10.19 -17.91 6.80
CA GLU A 275 -8.77 -17.77 6.45
C GLU A 275 -8.50 -16.36 5.93
N ILE A 276 -7.35 -15.79 6.33
CA ILE A 276 -6.89 -14.47 5.92
C ILE A 276 -5.55 -14.60 5.20
N HIS A 277 -5.46 -14.04 3.99
CA HIS A 277 -4.24 -14.03 3.19
C HIS A 277 -3.73 -12.60 3.04
N PHE A 278 -2.57 -12.31 3.58
CA PHE A 278 -1.91 -11.01 3.46
C PHE A 278 -0.97 -11.02 2.27
N HIS A 279 -0.96 -9.93 1.48
CA HIS A 279 -0.04 -9.76 0.36
C HIS A 279 0.79 -8.49 0.56
N GLY A 280 2.09 -8.64 0.76
CA GLY A 280 3.02 -7.53 0.87
C GLY A 280 4.02 -7.44 -0.28
N LYS A 281 5.04 -6.61 -0.10
CA LYS A 281 6.06 -6.29 -1.11
C LYS A 281 7.29 -7.18 -0.93
N SER A 282 7.91 -7.60 -2.03
CA SER A 282 9.12 -8.45 -2.00
C SER A 282 10.42 -7.68 -1.78
N ILE A 283 10.40 -6.34 -1.88
CA ILE A 283 11.54 -5.46 -1.68
C ILE A 283 11.09 -4.20 -0.92
N PRO A 284 12.00 -3.44 -0.27
CA PRO A 284 11.67 -2.14 0.28
C PRO A 284 11.03 -1.24 -0.78
N TRP A 285 9.82 -0.77 -0.53
CA TRP A 285 8.95 -0.19 -1.55
C TRP A 285 8.19 1.01 -0.99
N PHE A 286 8.08 2.08 -1.79
CA PHE A 286 7.26 3.26 -1.46
C PHE A 286 7.46 3.83 -0.04
N VAL A 287 8.71 3.75 0.45
CA VAL A 287 9.13 4.11 1.82
C VAL A 287 8.53 3.20 2.88
N SER A 288 7.21 3.23 3.06
CA SER A 288 6.57 2.62 4.22
C SER A 288 5.86 1.29 3.92
N ASP A 289 5.83 0.82 2.68
CA ASP A 289 5.09 -0.40 2.33
C ASP A 289 5.61 -1.64 3.07
N VAL A 290 4.67 -2.51 3.44
CA VAL A 290 4.95 -3.75 4.19
C VAL A 290 5.72 -4.74 3.33
N THR A 291 6.89 -5.14 3.81
CA THR A 291 7.61 -6.35 3.38
C THR A 291 7.38 -7.50 4.37
N GLU A 292 7.84 -8.71 4.04
CA GLU A 292 7.71 -9.86 4.94
C GLU A 292 8.43 -9.62 6.28
N HIS A 293 9.60 -8.96 6.23
CA HIS A 293 10.34 -8.61 7.42
C HIS A 293 9.52 -7.67 8.32
N ASP A 294 8.86 -6.66 7.76
CA ASP A 294 8.05 -5.72 8.55
C ASP A 294 6.85 -6.40 9.21
N PHE A 295 6.18 -7.28 8.46
CA PHE A 295 5.04 -8.04 8.97
C PHE A 295 5.44 -8.91 10.16
N ASN A 296 6.49 -9.71 10.00
CA ASN A 296 6.99 -10.59 11.05
C ASN A 296 7.51 -9.80 12.25
N TRP A 297 8.26 -8.72 12.00
CA TRP A 297 8.79 -7.84 13.04
C TRP A 297 7.66 -7.22 13.89
N ILE A 298 6.59 -6.72 13.25
CA ILE A 298 5.43 -6.16 13.98
C ILE A 298 4.75 -7.24 14.84
N VAL A 299 4.49 -8.43 14.30
CA VAL A 299 3.84 -9.51 15.05
C VAL A 299 4.69 -9.94 16.26
N GLU A 300 6.01 -10.05 16.08
CA GLU A 300 6.96 -10.37 17.14
C GLU A 300 6.97 -9.29 18.24
N HIS A 301 7.09 -8.01 17.85
CA HIS A 301 7.11 -6.88 18.79
C HIS A 301 5.81 -6.73 19.56
N MET A 302 4.67 -6.99 18.91
CA MET A 302 3.37 -7.04 19.56
C MET A 302 3.35 -8.12 20.62
N LYS A 303 3.74 -9.36 20.26
CA LYS A 303 3.78 -10.51 21.18
C LYS A 303 4.71 -10.27 22.37
N SER A 304 5.87 -9.63 22.16
CA SER A 304 6.84 -9.34 23.21
C SER A 304 6.56 -8.06 23.99
N SER A 305 5.46 -7.35 23.70
CA SER A 305 5.11 -6.10 24.38
C SER A 305 4.84 -6.32 25.87
N ASN A 306 5.24 -5.34 26.70
CA ASN A 306 4.89 -5.33 28.13
C ASN A 306 3.43 -4.89 28.38
N LEU A 307 2.73 -4.40 27.35
CA LEU A 307 1.32 -4.05 27.42
C LEU A 307 0.48 -5.30 27.17
N GLU A 308 -0.44 -5.61 28.10
CA GLU A 308 -1.23 -6.84 28.08
C GLU A 308 -2.09 -6.97 26.82
N SER A 309 -2.68 -5.86 26.36
CA SER A 309 -3.54 -5.87 25.18
C SER A 309 -2.75 -6.23 23.91
N MET A 310 -1.57 -5.63 23.75
CA MET A 310 -0.69 -5.83 22.61
C MET A 310 -0.08 -7.24 22.59
N SER A 311 0.44 -7.71 23.73
CA SER A 311 1.00 -9.06 23.85
C SER A 311 -0.05 -10.14 23.61
N THR A 312 -1.27 -9.95 24.10
CA THR A 312 -2.38 -10.88 23.84
C THR A 312 -2.74 -10.92 22.35
N CYS A 313 -2.88 -9.76 21.69
CA CYS A 313 -3.11 -9.70 20.25
C CYS A 313 -1.98 -10.35 19.44
N GLY A 314 -0.72 -10.00 19.72
CA GLY A 314 0.44 -10.58 19.02
C GLY A 314 0.54 -12.10 19.19
N ALA A 315 0.26 -12.62 20.39
CA ALA A 315 0.19 -14.05 20.63
C ALA A 315 -0.95 -14.73 19.86
N CYS A 316 -2.12 -14.10 19.76
CA CYS A 316 -3.23 -14.59 18.93
C CYS A 316 -2.85 -14.64 17.44
N TRP A 317 -2.22 -13.59 16.92
CA TRP A 317 -1.84 -13.49 15.50
C TRP A 317 -0.80 -14.54 15.11
N GLU A 318 0.24 -14.73 15.93
CA GLU A 318 1.22 -15.80 15.73
C GLU A 318 0.53 -17.18 15.77
N ALA A 319 -0.44 -17.38 16.66
CA ALA A 319 -1.20 -18.62 16.73
C ALA A 319 -2.04 -18.84 15.45
N TYR A 320 -2.69 -17.81 14.91
CA TYR A 320 -3.44 -17.91 13.65
C TYR A 320 -2.54 -18.28 12.47
N ALA A 321 -1.34 -17.68 12.39
CA ALA A 321 -0.34 -18.02 11.39
C ALA A 321 0.11 -19.48 11.51
N ARG A 322 0.45 -19.92 12.73
CA ARG A 322 0.88 -21.32 12.99
C ARG A 322 -0.22 -22.34 12.67
N MET A 323 -1.49 -21.97 12.81
CA MET A 323 -2.64 -22.82 12.45
C MET A 323 -2.95 -22.82 10.95
N GLY A 324 -2.20 -22.07 10.13
CA GLY A 324 -2.47 -21.91 8.69
C GLY A 324 -3.75 -21.14 8.40
N ARG A 325 -4.29 -20.42 9.38
CA ARG A 325 -5.50 -19.58 9.22
C ARG A 325 -5.15 -18.20 8.71
N TRP A 326 -3.98 -17.71 9.07
CA TRP A 326 -3.38 -16.53 8.48
C TRP A 326 -2.17 -16.95 7.66
N ALA A 327 -2.02 -16.39 6.46
CA ALA A 327 -0.87 -16.63 5.61
C ALA A 327 -0.37 -15.30 5.05
N TYR A 328 0.93 -15.06 5.13
CA TYR A 328 1.57 -13.95 4.44
C TYR A 328 2.16 -14.47 3.12
N HIS A 329 1.95 -13.71 2.06
CA HIS A 329 2.48 -13.96 0.73
C HIS A 329 3.19 -12.71 0.25
N ASP A 330 4.36 -12.89 -0.35
CA ASP A 330 4.93 -11.89 -1.23
C ASP A 330 4.94 -12.44 -2.66
N HIS A 331 4.99 -11.54 -3.63
CA HIS A 331 5.08 -11.90 -5.04
C HIS A 331 5.68 -10.71 -5.79
N ALA A 332 6.68 -10.97 -6.63
CA ALA A 332 7.42 -9.92 -7.33
C ALA A 332 6.51 -8.95 -8.11
N PHE A 333 5.36 -9.42 -8.60
CA PHE A 333 4.35 -8.60 -9.28
C PHE A 333 3.91 -7.36 -8.49
N TRP A 334 3.80 -7.46 -7.16
CA TRP A 334 3.40 -6.33 -6.33
C TRP A 334 4.39 -5.17 -6.40
N THR A 335 5.66 -5.46 -6.67
CA THR A 335 6.77 -4.51 -6.85
C THR A 335 7.19 -4.33 -8.30
N LEU A 336 6.41 -4.83 -9.28
CA LEU A 336 6.57 -4.51 -10.69
C LEU A 336 5.84 -3.20 -11.06
N PRO A 337 6.18 -2.54 -12.18
CA PRO A 337 5.53 -1.29 -12.60
C PRO A 337 4.17 -1.52 -13.29
N HIS A 338 3.77 -2.78 -13.47
CA HIS A 338 2.58 -3.15 -14.23
C HIS A 338 1.29 -2.75 -13.50
N PRO A 339 0.27 -2.24 -14.23
CA PRO A 339 -1.07 -2.11 -13.69
C PRO A 339 -1.68 -3.51 -13.46
N TYR A 340 -2.71 -3.61 -12.61
CA TYR A 340 -3.24 -4.93 -12.25
C TYR A 340 -3.99 -5.64 -13.38
N CYS A 341 -4.55 -4.89 -14.33
CA CYS A 341 -5.24 -5.46 -15.50
C CYS A 341 -4.37 -6.37 -16.37
N VAL A 342 -3.04 -6.31 -16.26
CA VAL A 342 -2.12 -7.21 -16.98
C VAL A 342 -1.58 -8.37 -16.14
N MET A 343 -2.04 -8.51 -14.89
CA MET A 343 -1.67 -9.61 -14.01
C MET A 343 -1.96 -10.99 -14.63
N PRO A 344 -3.10 -11.24 -15.33
CA PRO A 344 -3.34 -12.54 -15.97
C PRO A 344 -2.28 -12.97 -16.99
N GLN A 345 -1.55 -12.02 -17.58
CA GLN A 345 -0.49 -12.29 -18.56
C GLN A 345 0.91 -12.34 -17.92
N VAL A 346 1.17 -11.45 -16.95
CA VAL A 346 2.50 -11.27 -16.36
C VAL A 346 2.74 -12.17 -15.14
N ALA A 347 1.69 -12.45 -14.36
CA ALA A 347 1.71 -13.27 -13.15
C ALA A 347 0.44 -14.14 -13.08
N PRO A 348 0.24 -15.07 -14.03
CA PRO A 348 -0.97 -15.89 -14.12
C PRO A 348 -1.20 -16.76 -12.87
N ASP A 349 -0.13 -17.18 -12.21
CA ASP A 349 -0.15 -17.91 -10.95
C ASP A 349 -0.71 -17.07 -9.80
N LEU A 350 -0.26 -15.81 -9.66
CA LEU A 350 -0.83 -14.87 -8.69
C LEU A 350 -2.30 -14.57 -9.00
N TYR A 351 -2.66 -14.36 -10.27
CA TYR A 351 -4.05 -14.12 -10.64
C TYR A 351 -4.95 -15.32 -10.28
N ALA A 352 -4.50 -16.55 -10.58
CA ALA A 352 -5.19 -17.78 -10.21
C ALA A 352 -5.30 -17.95 -8.68
N GLU A 353 -4.31 -17.47 -7.92
CA GLU A 353 -4.35 -17.46 -6.46
C GLU A 353 -5.39 -16.49 -5.92
N LEU A 354 -5.47 -15.27 -6.48
CA LEU A 354 -6.49 -14.28 -6.12
C LEU A 354 -7.91 -14.73 -6.48
N GLN A 355 -8.09 -15.55 -7.52
CA GLN A 355 -9.39 -16.12 -7.88
C GLN A 355 -9.98 -17.06 -6.82
N LYS A 356 -9.17 -17.52 -5.85
CA LYS A 356 -9.64 -18.35 -4.73
C LYS A 356 -10.22 -17.51 -3.59
N ALA A 357 -10.01 -16.19 -3.60
CA ALA A 357 -10.53 -15.28 -2.60
C ALA A 357 -12.06 -15.16 -2.72
N HIS A 358 -12.73 -14.95 -1.60
CA HIS A 358 -14.14 -14.56 -1.57
C HIS A 358 -14.31 -13.04 -1.48
N LEU A 359 -13.29 -12.36 -0.96
CA LEU A 359 -13.17 -10.91 -0.93
C LEU A 359 -11.68 -10.54 -0.95
N ILE A 360 -11.30 -9.54 -1.75
CA ILE A 360 -9.96 -8.97 -1.77
C ILE A 360 -10.02 -7.50 -1.35
N LEU A 361 -9.33 -7.13 -0.27
CA LEU A 361 -9.20 -5.76 0.21
C LEU A 361 -7.88 -5.17 -0.27
N PHE A 362 -7.94 -4.12 -1.10
CA PHE A 362 -6.77 -3.39 -1.58
C PHE A 362 -6.58 -2.11 -0.75
N LYS A 363 -5.51 -2.05 0.03
CA LYS A 363 -5.20 -0.91 0.90
C LYS A 363 -4.47 0.20 0.15
N GLY A 364 -4.79 1.46 0.45
CA GLY A 364 -3.93 2.58 0.08
C GLY A 364 -4.00 3.07 -1.36
N ASP A 365 -3.25 4.14 -1.62
CA ASP A 365 -3.31 4.92 -2.86
C ASP A 365 -2.62 4.22 -4.04
N LEU A 366 -1.46 3.58 -3.79
CA LEU A 366 -0.72 2.89 -4.85
C LEU A 366 -1.51 1.70 -5.41
N ASN A 367 -2.14 0.90 -4.56
CA ASN A 367 -2.98 -0.21 -5.01
C ASN A 367 -4.16 0.31 -5.85
N TYR A 368 -4.80 1.42 -5.46
CA TYR A 368 -5.85 2.04 -6.27
C TYR A 368 -5.33 2.55 -7.63
N ARG A 369 -4.17 3.21 -7.65
CA ARG A 369 -3.52 3.64 -8.89
C ARG A 369 -3.24 2.45 -9.82
N LYS A 370 -2.74 1.33 -9.29
CA LYS A 370 -2.51 0.10 -10.06
C LYS A 370 -3.80 -0.57 -10.53
N LEU A 371 -4.87 -0.57 -9.73
CA LEU A 371 -6.20 -1.05 -10.14
C LEU A 371 -6.74 -0.26 -11.33
N MET A 372 -6.58 1.06 -11.32
CA MET A 372 -7.10 1.97 -12.36
C MET A 372 -6.11 2.23 -13.51
N GLY A 373 -4.93 1.61 -13.46
CA GLY A 373 -3.86 1.79 -14.45
C GLY A 373 -3.25 3.19 -14.52
N ASP A 374 -3.39 3.98 -13.45
CA ASP A 374 -2.85 5.35 -13.31
C ASP A 374 -3.21 6.26 -14.51
N ARG A 375 -4.47 6.20 -14.95
CA ARG A 375 -4.99 6.95 -16.12
C ARG A 375 -5.84 8.15 -15.73
N LYS A 376 -5.96 9.12 -16.64
CA LYS A 376 -6.84 10.30 -16.53
C LYS A 376 -8.32 9.97 -16.79
N TRP A 377 -8.88 9.03 -16.02
CA TRP A 377 -10.30 8.70 -16.09
C TRP A 377 -11.18 9.90 -15.73
N LYS A 378 -12.38 9.97 -16.32
CA LYS A 378 -13.41 10.89 -15.84
C LYS A 378 -13.89 10.46 -14.45
N PHE A 379 -14.21 11.41 -13.58
CA PHE A 379 -14.67 11.13 -12.21
C PHE A 379 -15.90 10.23 -12.14
N THR A 380 -16.80 10.34 -13.10
CA THR A 380 -18.04 9.55 -13.19
C THR A 380 -17.87 8.22 -13.93
N PHE A 381 -16.65 7.89 -14.39
CA PHE A 381 -16.42 6.63 -15.09
C PHE A 381 -16.69 5.44 -14.14
N PRO A 382 -17.40 4.39 -14.54
CA PRO A 382 -17.74 3.30 -13.62
C PRO A 382 -16.50 2.55 -13.12
N PHE A 383 -16.43 2.27 -11.81
CA PHE A 383 -15.32 1.55 -11.19
C PHE A 383 -15.06 0.18 -11.84
N HIS A 384 -16.12 -0.59 -12.06
CA HIS A 384 -16.07 -1.87 -12.77
C HIS A 384 -15.39 -1.76 -14.14
N GLN A 385 -15.68 -0.71 -14.92
CA GLN A 385 -15.07 -0.52 -16.23
C GLN A 385 -13.61 -0.05 -16.13
N ALA A 386 -13.28 0.77 -15.12
CA ALA A 386 -11.92 1.29 -14.90
C ALA A 386 -10.92 0.19 -14.53
N LEU A 387 -11.38 -0.87 -13.85
CA LEU A 387 -10.60 -2.08 -13.54
C LEU A 387 -10.06 -2.79 -14.80
N SER A 388 -10.59 -2.46 -15.99
CA SER A 388 -10.04 -2.88 -17.28
C SER A 388 -9.87 -4.40 -17.39
N GLY A 389 -10.85 -5.15 -16.87
CA GLY A 389 -10.87 -6.62 -16.89
C GLY A 389 -10.23 -7.31 -15.68
N PHE A 390 -9.70 -6.55 -14.70
CA PHE A 390 -9.18 -7.11 -13.46
C PHE A 390 -10.32 -7.43 -12.46
N HIS A 391 -10.89 -8.63 -12.58
CA HIS A 391 -11.97 -9.12 -11.70
C HIS A 391 -11.66 -10.55 -11.22
N PRO A 392 -10.56 -10.78 -10.46
CA PRO A 392 -10.23 -12.12 -9.99
C PRO A 392 -11.28 -12.68 -9.02
N ALA A 393 -11.81 -11.82 -8.14
CA ALA A 393 -12.82 -12.12 -7.13
C ALA A 393 -13.54 -10.81 -6.75
N PRO A 394 -14.61 -10.83 -5.92
CA PRO A 394 -15.14 -9.61 -5.33
C PRO A 394 -14.01 -8.84 -4.63
N LEU A 395 -13.90 -7.54 -4.88
CA LEU A 395 -12.82 -6.72 -4.36
C LEU A 395 -13.32 -5.38 -3.83
N CYS A 396 -12.56 -4.80 -2.92
CA CYS A 396 -12.81 -3.46 -2.40
C CYS A 396 -11.49 -2.71 -2.27
N SER A 397 -11.45 -1.47 -2.76
CA SER A 397 -10.37 -0.56 -2.42
C SER A 397 -10.71 0.26 -1.18
N ILE A 398 -9.82 0.19 -0.19
CA ILE A 398 -9.84 0.99 1.04
C ILE A 398 -8.72 2.01 0.94
N ARG A 399 -9.05 3.24 0.53
CA ARG A 399 -8.06 4.21 0.04
C ARG A 399 -8.31 5.61 0.57
N THR A 400 -7.28 6.23 1.15
CA THR A 400 -7.20 7.69 1.28
C THR A 400 -6.65 8.32 -0.02
N LEU A 401 -7.27 9.38 -0.51
CA LEU A 401 -6.94 9.98 -1.81
C LEU A 401 -5.62 10.77 -1.73
N LYS A 402 -4.57 10.29 -2.42
CA LYS A 402 -3.24 10.92 -2.50
C LYS A 402 -2.76 11.09 -3.96
N CYS A 403 -3.67 11.06 -4.92
CA CYS A 403 -3.39 11.12 -6.36
C CYS A 403 -4.57 11.70 -7.14
N GLU A 404 -4.30 12.40 -8.24
CA GLU A 404 -5.26 13.03 -9.18
C GLU A 404 -6.03 12.01 -10.04
N LEU A 405 -6.57 10.98 -9.38
CA LEU A 405 -7.30 9.87 -9.97
C LEU A 405 -8.40 9.47 -8.99
N GLN A 406 -9.65 9.54 -9.44
CA GLN A 406 -10.82 9.00 -8.76
C GLN A 406 -11.87 8.64 -9.82
N VAL A 407 -12.60 7.54 -9.61
CA VAL A 407 -13.68 7.10 -10.51
C VAL A 407 -14.92 6.70 -9.70
N GLY A 408 -16.06 6.49 -10.36
CA GLY A 408 -17.31 6.07 -9.71
C GLY A 408 -17.96 7.13 -8.82
N LEU A 409 -17.58 8.41 -8.95
CA LEU A 409 -18.29 9.50 -8.27
C LEU A 409 -19.62 9.81 -8.95
N GLN A 410 -20.53 10.40 -8.19
CA GLN A 410 -21.79 10.90 -8.75
C GLN A 410 -21.54 12.15 -9.61
N PRO A 411 -22.34 12.39 -10.68
CA PRO A 411 -22.25 13.63 -11.45
C PRO A 411 -22.36 14.87 -10.56
N GLY A 412 -21.43 15.83 -10.68
CA GLY A 412 -21.39 17.07 -9.89
C GLY A 412 -20.60 16.99 -8.58
N GLN A 413 -20.31 15.77 -8.08
CA GLN A 413 -19.62 15.59 -6.80
C GLN A 413 -18.19 16.12 -6.84
N ALA A 414 -17.44 15.81 -7.92
CA ALA A 414 -16.06 16.25 -8.07
C ALA A 414 -15.95 17.76 -8.26
N GLU A 415 -16.90 18.37 -8.98
CA GLU A 415 -16.97 19.82 -9.18
C GLU A 415 -17.23 20.54 -7.85
N GLN A 416 -18.14 20.03 -7.03
CA GLN A 416 -18.42 20.56 -5.69
C GLN A 416 -17.19 20.45 -4.76
N LEU A 417 -16.50 19.31 -4.78
CA LEU A 417 -15.27 19.12 -3.99
C LEU A 417 -14.17 20.07 -4.46
N THR A 418 -13.96 20.19 -5.78
CA THR A 418 -12.93 21.08 -6.35
C THR A 418 -13.20 22.55 -6.01
N ALA A 419 -14.47 22.97 -5.98
CA ALA A 419 -14.84 24.33 -5.59
C ALA A 419 -14.61 24.64 -4.11
N SER A 420 -14.69 23.64 -3.23
CA SER A 420 -14.54 23.80 -1.77
C SER A 420 -13.11 23.54 -1.28
N ASP A 421 -12.40 22.61 -1.91
CA ASP A 421 -11.05 22.20 -1.60
C ASP A 421 -10.33 21.82 -2.90
N PRO A 422 -9.59 22.74 -3.54
CA PRO A 422 -8.87 22.47 -4.80
C PRO A 422 -7.85 21.32 -4.71
N HIS A 423 -7.47 20.87 -3.52
CA HIS A 423 -6.48 19.83 -3.28
C HIS A 423 -7.10 18.55 -2.70
N TRP A 424 -8.42 18.36 -2.83
CA TRP A 424 -9.15 17.22 -2.26
C TRP A 424 -8.63 15.84 -2.72
N LEU A 425 -8.04 15.75 -3.91
CA LEU A 425 -7.50 14.50 -4.49
C LEU A 425 -6.15 14.06 -3.91
N THR A 426 -5.38 14.98 -3.30
CA THR A 426 -3.93 14.78 -3.10
C THR A 426 -3.47 14.93 -1.64
N THR A 427 -4.35 15.39 -0.76
CA THR A 427 -4.02 15.70 0.65
C THR A 427 -4.16 14.51 1.58
N GLY A 428 -4.71 13.38 1.14
CA GLY A 428 -5.11 12.28 2.02
C GLY A 428 -6.33 12.62 2.89
N ARG A 429 -7.00 13.75 2.63
CA ARG A 429 -8.15 14.21 3.42
C ARG A 429 -9.39 13.36 3.21
N TYR A 430 -9.61 12.87 2.00
CA TYR A 430 -10.79 12.11 1.65
C TYR A 430 -10.46 10.62 1.57
N GLY A 431 -11.46 9.78 1.83
CA GLY A 431 -11.34 8.33 1.79
C GLY A 431 -12.46 7.69 0.97
N ILE A 432 -12.22 6.47 0.50
CA ILE A 432 -13.21 5.63 -0.17
C ILE A 432 -13.13 4.20 0.35
N LEU A 433 -14.29 3.55 0.39
CA LEU A 433 -14.47 2.10 0.43
C LEU A 433 -15.28 1.75 -0.82
N GLN A 434 -14.61 1.37 -1.90
CA GLN A 434 -15.22 1.22 -3.22
C GLN A 434 -15.18 -0.24 -3.67
N PHE A 435 -16.35 -0.85 -3.84
CA PHE A 435 -16.52 -2.29 -4.07
C PHE A 435 -16.81 -2.62 -5.54
N ASP A 436 -16.29 -3.75 -6.00
CA ASP A 436 -16.63 -4.39 -7.27
C ASP A 436 -16.90 -5.88 -7.04
N GLY A 437 -18.10 -6.36 -7.36
CA GLY A 437 -18.47 -7.76 -7.21
C GLY A 437 -19.98 -7.99 -7.19
N PRO A 438 -20.43 -9.25 -7.30
CA PRO A 438 -21.83 -9.62 -7.12
C PRO A 438 -22.28 -9.51 -5.65
N LEU A 439 -23.55 -9.18 -5.43
CA LEU A 439 -24.23 -9.18 -4.12
C LEU A 439 -25.31 -10.27 -4.06
#